data_AF-A0A7K1ZQ39-F1
#
_entry.id   AF-A0A7K1ZQ39-F1
#
_cell.length_a   1.000
_cell.length_b   1.000
_cell.length_c   1.000
_cell.angle_alpha   90.00
_cell.angle_beta   90.00
_cell.angle_gamma   90.00
#
_symmetry.space_group_name_H-M   'P 1'
#
loop_
_entity.id
_entity.type
_entity.pdbx_description
1 polymer ?
#
loop_
_entity_poly.entity_id
_entity_poly.type
_entity_poly.pdbx_seq_one_letter_code
_entity_poly.pdbx_strand_id
1 'polypeptide(L)'
;EITKNPGFAIASVARTLAELGVRVAGIPCNSAHAPDIFNALTSSLKDLNIRILHLIQETIRYIQEALPGITQIGCLSTLSVHRLGLYQSAVEQAGLTPIMPSNETAEHVVHRAIFDPLFGIKAKSTPVTPQAREMVLAAVNACCDLGAEAVILGCTELPLAVPHMPDVTLIDPARALARALIRETSPQKLAPL
;
A
#
# COMPACT_ATOMS: atom_id res chain seq x y z
N GLU A 1 -1.50 13.96 -21.09
CA GLU A 1 -1.11 14.52 -19.79
C GLU A 1 -2.30 14.46 -18.85
N ILE A 2 -2.12 13.97 -17.62
CA ILE A 2 -3.17 14.08 -16.59
C ILE A 2 -2.95 15.43 -15.91
N THR A 3 -3.64 16.47 -16.38
CA THR A 3 -3.55 17.85 -15.85
C THR A 3 -4.33 18.06 -14.55
N LYS A 4 -4.96 17.00 -14.01
CA LYS A 4 -5.84 17.07 -12.83
C LYS A 4 -5.27 16.23 -11.70
N ASN A 5 -4.87 16.88 -10.60
CA ASN A 5 -4.44 16.20 -9.38
C ASN A 5 -5.66 15.43 -8.78
N PRO A 6 -5.58 14.09 -8.62
CA PRO A 6 -6.70 13.29 -8.11
C PRO A 6 -7.06 13.61 -6.66
N GLY A 7 -6.17 14.25 -5.89
CA GLY A 7 -6.40 14.64 -4.50
C GLY A 7 -7.66 15.50 -4.32
N PHE A 8 -7.96 16.38 -5.29
CA PHE A 8 -9.18 17.20 -5.26
C PHE A 8 -10.46 16.39 -5.45
N ALA A 9 -10.45 15.39 -6.32
CA ALA A 9 -11.60 14.50 -6.51
C ALA A 9 -11.83 13.62 -5.27
N ILE A 10 -10.75 13.12 -4.67
CA ILE A 10 -10.81 12.37 -3.42
C ILE A 10 -11.35 13.25 -2.29
N ALA A 11 -10.92 14.53 -2.22
CA ALA A 11 -11.41 15.48 -1.22
C ALA A 11 -12.91 15.75 -1.35
N SER A 12 -13.43 15.80 -2.58
CA SER A 12 -14.88 15.93 -2.82
C SER A 12 -15.65 14.77 -2.18
N VAL A 13 -15.19 13.53 -2.39
CA VAL A 13 -15.80 12.34 -1.78
C VAL A 13 -15.68 12.37 -0.25
N ALA A 14 -14.50 12.71 0.28
CA ALA A 14 -14.27 12.79 1.71
C ALA A 14 -15.14 13.87 2.39
N ARG A 15 -15.42 14.98 1.70
CA ARG A 15 -16.37 16.00 2.16
C ARG A 15 -17.79 15.46 2.28
N THR A 16 -18.28 14.75 1.26
CA THR A 16 -19.57 14.08 1.33
C THR A 16 -19.64 13.08 2.49
N LEU A 17 -18.56 12.31 2.72
CA LEU A 17 -18.49 11.41 3.88
C LEU A 17 -18.54 12.18 5.21
N ALA A 18 -17.85 13.31 5.32
CA ALA A 18 -17.86 14.15 6.53
C ALA A 18 -19.25 14.71 6.83
N GLU A 19 -19.98 15.15 5.80
CA GLU A 19 -21.38 15.61 5.86
C GLU A 19 -22.33 14.50 6.31
N LEU A 20 -22.04 13.25 5.93
CA LEU A 20 -22.76 12.05 6.40
C LEU A 20 -22.35 11.60 7.82
N GLY A 21 -21.49 12.36 8.50
CA GLY A 21 -21.10 12.08 9.89
C GLY A 21 -19.83 11.25 10.05
N VAL A 22 -19.13 10.88 8.97
CA VAL A 22 -17.84 10.19 9.06
C VAL A 22 -16.80 11.11 9.70
N ARG A 23 -16.02 10.56 10.63
CA ARG A 23 -14.94 11.29 11.35
C ARG A 23 -13.56 10.73 11.10
N VAL A 24 -13.46 9.46 10.69
CA VAL A 24 -12.20 8.80 10.33
C VAL A 24 -12.42 8.06 9.01
N ALA A 25 -11.52 8.25 8.06
CA ALA A 25 -11.55 7.57 6.76
C ALA A 25 -10.15 7.14 6.34
N GLY A 26 -10.09 6.18 5.41
CA GLY A 26 -8.84 5.67 4.86
C GLY A 26 -8.95 5.54 3.34
N ILE A 27 -7.81 5.62 2.65
CA ILE A 27 -7.75 5.49 1.19
C ILE A 27 -6.93 4.24 0.86
N PRO A 28 -7.55 3.15 0.38
CA PRO A 28 -6.87 1.89 0.08
C PRO A 28 -6.19 1.96 -1.30
N CYS A 29 -5.31 2.93 -1.51
CA CYS A 29 -4.53 3.11 -2.73
C CYS A 29 -3.19 3.76 -2.40
N ASN A 30 -2.09 3.02 -2.50
CA ASN A 30 -0.76 3.53 -2.12
C ASN A 30 -0.36 4.79 -2.89
N SER A 31 -0.63 4.85 -4.20
CA SER A 31 -0.31 6.01 -5.02
C SER A 31 -1.06 7.29 -4.59
N ALA A 32 -2.25 7.17 -3.98
CA ALA A 32 -2.99 8.33 -3.46
C ALA A 32 -2.32 8.99 -2.24
N HIS A 33 -1.34 8.32 -1.63
CA HIS A 33 -0.55 8.85 -0.52
C HIS A 33 0.76 9.50 -0.98
N ALA A 34 0.97 9.68 -2.29
CA ALA A 34 2.05 10.53 -2.78
C ALA A 34 1.87 11.96 -2.24
N PRO A 35 2.94 12.67 -1.83
CA PRO A 35 2.84 13.98 -1.18
C PRO A 35 1.96 14.98 -1.93
N ASP A 36 2.15 15.11 -3.24
CA ASP A 36 1.38 16.06 -4.06
C ASP A 36 -0.13 15.77 -4.06
N ILE A 37 -0.52 14.50 -3.96
CA ILE A 37 -1.93 14.07 -3.94
C ILE A 37 -2.49 14.22 -2.53
N PHE A 38 -1.79 13.66 -1.54
CA PHE A 38 -2.25 13.61 -0.17
C PHE A 38 -2.31 15.00 0.46
N ASN A 39 -1.36 15.89 0.17
CA ASN A 39 -1.36 17.27 0.66
C ASN A 39 -2.50 18.09 0.05
N ALA A 40 -2.78 17.91 -1.25
CA ALA A 40 -3.91 18.57 -1.89
C ALA A 40 -5.25 18.10 -1.29
N LEU A 41 -5.36 16.80 -1.02
CA LEU A 41 -6.50 16.21 -0.32
C LEU A 41 -6.68 16.81 1.09
N THR A 42 -5.68 16.70 1.96
CA THR A 42 -5.81 17.11 3.37
C THR A 42 -6.00 18.61 3.51
N SER A 43 -5.32 19.41 2.69
CA SER A 43 -5.51 20.87 2.66
C SER A 43 -6.93 21.27 2.28
N SER A 44 -7.58 20.51 1.38
CA SER A 44 -8.98 20.75 0.96
C SER A 44 -10.02 20.38 2.02
N LEU A 45 -9.60 19.63 3.07
CA LEU A 45 -10.46 19.15 4.15
C LEU A 45 -10.17 19.84 5.49
N LYS A 46 -9.24 20.80 5.55
CA LYS A 46 -8.74 21.41 6.81
C LYS A 46 -9.84 21.97 7.74
N ASP A 47 -10.95 22.42 7.17
CA ASP A 47 -12.07 23.04 7.90
C ASP A 47 -13.16 22.00 8.26
N LEU A 48 -12.96 20.73 7.92
CA LEU A 48 -13.90 19.65 8.19
C LEU A 48 -13.38 18.76 9.33
N ASN A 49 -14.31 18.29 10.16
CA ASN A 49 -14.00 17.33 11.23
C ASN A 49 -13.91 15.90 10.67
N ILE A 50 -12.94 15.64 9.79
CA ILE A 50 -12.64 14.30 9.25
C ILE A 50 -11.13 14.07 9.22
N ARG A 51 -10.66 12.97 9.80
CA ARG A 51 -9.26 12.55 9.77
C ARG A 51 -9.07 11.48 8.71
N ILE A 52 -8.17 11.74 7.76
CA ILE A 52 -7.76 10.74 6.76
C ILE A 52 -6.50 10.03 7.28
N LEU A 53 -6.59 8.72 7.47
CA LEU A 53 -5.44 7.89 7.86
C LEU A 53 -4.51 7.67 6.67
N HIS A 54 -3.20 7.77 6.91
CA HIS A 54 -2.18 7.63 5.88
C HIS A 54 -1.74 6.16 5.75
N LEU A 55 -2.14 5.49 4.67
CA LEU A 55 -1.98 4.05 4.46
C LEU A 55 -0.56 3.55 4.68
N ILE A 56 0.43 4.24 4.10
CA ILE A 56 1.85 3.84 4.21
C ILE A 56 2.31 3.93 5.67
N GLN A 57 2.00 5.02 6.37
CA GLN A 57 2.37 5.18 7.78
C GLN A 57 1.67 4.17 8.70
N GLU A 58 0.40 3.86 8.42
CA GLU A 58 -0.31 2.77 9.12
C GLU A 58 0.30 1.39 8.83
N THR A 59 0.83 1.18 7.61
CA THR A 59 1.54 -0.06 7.25
C THR A 59 2.85 -0.18 8.03
N ILE A 60 3.65 0.88 8.12
CA ILE A 60 4.90 0.87 8.88
C ILE A 60 4.63 0.65 10.37
N ARG A 61 3.62 1.31 10.94
CA ARG A 61 3.23 1.08 12.33
C ARG A 61 2.80 -0.36 12.59
N TYR A 62 2.00 -0.93 11.69
CA TYR A 62 1.62 -2.33 11.76
C TYR A 62 2.85 -3.25 11.78
N ILE A 63 3.85 -2.97 10.94
CA ILE A 63 5.11 -3.74 10.92
C ILE A 63 5.82 -3.66 12.28
N GLN A 64 6.01 -2.45 12.82
CA GLN A 64 6.70 -2.24 14.09
C GLN A 64 5.98 -2.91 15.28
N GLU A 65 4.64 -2.93 15.27
CA GLU A 65 3.84 -3.56 16.32
C GLU A 65 3.78 -5.08 16.19
N ALA A 66 3.62 -5.60 14.96
CA ALA A 66 3.32 -7.01 14.71
C ALA A 66 4.58 -7.88 14.57
N LEU A 67 5.68 -7.29 14.12
CA LEU A 67 6.91 -8.01 13.76
C LEU A 67 8.10 -7.42 14.53
N PRO A 68 8.10 -7.46 15.87
CA PRO A 68 9.21 -6.93 16.65
C PRO A 68 10.49 -7.69 16.32
N GLY A 69 11.55 -6.96 15.97
CA GLY A 69 12.88 -7.52 15.71
C GLY A 69 13.25 -7.68 14.23
N ILE A 70 12.30 -7.54 13.29
CA ILE A 70 12.66 -7.49 11.88
C ILE A 70 13.25 -6.12 11.53
N THR A 71 14.22 -6.11 10.62
CA THR A 71 14.97 -4.91 10.23
C THR A 71 14.98 -4.66 8.74
N GLN A 72 14.83 -5.70 7.90
CA GLN A 72 14.90 -5.61 6.44
C GLN A 72 13.53 -5.86 5.79
N ILE A 73 13.00 -4.85 5.09
CA ILE A 73 11.63 -4.85 4.56
C ILE A 73 11.63 -4.76 3.04
N GLY A 74 11.23 -5.85 2.37
CA GLY A 74 10.96 -5.89 0.94
C GLY A 74 9.79 -4.97 0.58
N CYS A 75 9.92 -4.17 -0.47
CA CYS A 75 8.90 -3.19 -0.85
C CYS A 75 8.49 -3.35 -2.32
N LEU A 76 7.42 -4.11 -2.57
CA LEU A 76 6.83 -4.22 -3.91
C LEU A 76 5.73 -3.18 -4.06
N SER A 77 5.68 -2.47 -5.18
CA SER A 77 4.62 -1.47 -5.41
C SER A 77 4.47 -1.15 -6.89
N THR A 78 3.48 -0.32 -7.23
CA THR A 78 3.42 0.24 -8.60
C THR A 78 4.66 1.06 -8.92
N LEU A 79 5.04 1.14 -10.19
CA LEU A 79 6.20 1.91 -10.64
C LEU A 79 6.19 3.36 -10.16
N SER A 80 5.03 4.01 -10.06
CA SER A 80 4.90 5.37 -9.52
C SER A 80 5.27 5.44 -8.05
N VAL A 81 4.77 4.51 -7.23
CA VAL A 81 5.08 4.44 -5.79
C VAL A 81 6.56 4.13 -5.56
N HIS A 82 7.12 3.22 -6.37
CA HIS A 82 8.53 2.87 -6.37
C HIS A 82 9.43 4.06 -6.71
N ARG A 83 9.16 4.74 -7.84
CA ARG A 83 9.96 5.90 -8.31
C ARG A 83 9.87 7.10 -7.37
N LEU A 84 8.74 7.30 -6.70
CA LEU A 84 8.58 8.34 -5.68
C LEU A 84 9.19 7.96 -4.32
N GLY A 85 9.70 6.72 -4.18
CA GLY A 85 10.36 6.26 -2.95
C GLY A 85 9.44 6.26 -1.72
N LEU A 86 8.12 6.08 -1.89
CA LEU A 86 7.17 6.29 -0.79
C LEU A 86 7.38 5.28 0.35
N TYR A 87 7.55 3.99 0.01
CA TYR A 87 7.86 2.96 1.00
C TYR A 87 9.31 3.02 1.46
N GLN A 88 10.26 3.29 0.55
CA GLN A 88 11.66 3.46 0.92
C GLN A 88 11.81 4.50 2.03
N SER A 89 11.29 5.70 1.81
CA SER A 89 11.35 6.81 2.78
C SER A 89 10.65 6.46 4.10
N ALA A 90 9.48 5.81 4.03
CA ALA A 90 8.70 5.48 5.22
C ALA A 90 9.37 4.38 6.08
N VAL A 91 9.99 3.38 5.44
CA VAL A 91 10.75 2.32 6.12
C VAL A 91 12.01 2.92 6.76
N GLU A 92 12.77 3.74 6.03
CA GLU A 92 13.98 4.41 6.54
C GLU A 92 13.66 5.33 7.73
N GLN A 93 12.58 6.12 7.66
CA GLN A 93 12.14 6.99 8.75
C GLN A 93 11.76 6.22 10.02
N ALA A 94 11.37 4.95 9.90
CA ALA A 94 11.08 4.07 11.03
C ALA A 94 12.32 3.36 11.59
N GLY A 95 13.52 3.65 11.09
CA GLY A 95 14.76 3.02 11.50
C GLY A 95 14.95 1.61 10.95
N LEU A 96 14.20 1.24 9.90
CA LEU A 96 14.28 -0.04 9.22
C LEU A 96 15.04 0.12 7.88
N THR A 97 15.46 -0.99 7.30
CA THR A 97 16.19 -1.06 6.03
C THR A 97 15.26 -1.51 4.91
N PRO A 98 14.95 -0.66 3.90
CA PRO A 98 14.15 -1.08 2.76
C PRO A 98 14.96 -1.93 1.78
N ILE A 99 14.37 -3.03 1.33
CA ILE A 99 14.85 -3.84 0.21
C ILE A 99 13.95 -3.55 -0.98
N MET A 100 14.47 -2.74 -1.91
CA MET A 100 13.75 -2.31 -3.09
C MET A 100 14.05 -3.25 -4.28
N PRO A 101 13.06 -3.62 -5.10
CA PRO A 101 13.34 -4.28 -6.37
C PRO A 101 14.16 -3.35 -7.28
N SER A 102 14.94 -3.92 -8.21
CA SER A 102 15.61 -3.13 -9.24
C SER A 102 14.58 -2.37 -10.10
N ASN A 103 15.00 -1.30 -10.78
CA ASN A 103 14.10 -0.58 -11.69
C ASN A 103 13.55 -1.48 -12.79
N GLU A 104 14.37 -2.42 -13.28
CA GLU A 104 13.96 -3.41 -14.28
C GLU A 104 12.86 -4.34 -13.73
N THR A 105 13.04 -4.85 -12.51
CA THR A 105 12.03 -5.70 -11.85
C THR A 105 10.76 -4.90 -11.54
N ALA A 106 10.87 -3.67 -11.04
CA ALA A 106 9.73 -2.81 -10.75
C ALA A 106 8.89 -2.53 -12.01
N GLU A 107 9.55 -2.26 -13.15
CA GLU A 107 8.89 -1.91 -14.41
C GLU A 107 8.40 -3.13 -15.19
N HIS A 108 9.24 -4.13 -15.40
CA HIS A 108 8.91 -5.24 -16.30
C HIS A 108 8.26 -6.43 -15.61
N VAL A 109 8.37 -6.53 -14.28
CA VAL A 109 7.74 -7.60 -13.49
C VAL A 109 6.54 -7.04 -12.72
N VAL A 110 6.77 -6.19 -11.71
CA VAL A 110 5.70 -5.77 -10.79
C VAL A 110 4.65 -4.92 -11.50
N HIS A 111 5.06 -3.89 -12.24
CA HIS A 111 4.11 -3.01 -12.93
C HIS A 111 3.31 -3.75 -14.01
N ARG A 112 3.95 -4.62 -14.79
CA ARG A 112 3.23 -5.45 -15.78
C ARG A 112 2.27 -6.44 -15.13
N ALA A 113 2.65 -7.11 -14.05
CA ALA A 113 1.75 -8.00 -13.32
C ALA A 113 0.48 -7.28 -12.86
N ILE A 114 0.56 -5.97 -12.55
CA ILE A 114 -0.59 -5.18 -12.13
C ILE A 114 -1.41 -4.65 -13.32
N PHE A 115 -0.75 -4.08 -14.34
CA PHE A 115 -1.38 -3.22 -15.35
C PHE A 115 -1.42 -3.77 -16.78
N ASP A 116 -0.74 -4.88 -17.09
CA ASP A 116 -0.73 -5.40 -18.46
C ASP A 116 -2.18 -5.67 -18.94
N PRO A 117 -2.59 -5.17 -20.11
CA PRO A 117 -3.98 -5.26 -20.55
C PRO A 117 -4.43 -6.69 -20.86
N LEU A 118 -3.49 -7.61 -21.12
CA LEU A 118 -3.81 -8.99 -21.49
C LEU A 118 -3.89 -9.91 -20.28
N PHE A 119 -3.03 -9.71 -19.28
CA PHE A 119 -2.92 -10.63 -18.14
C PHE A 119 -2.87 -9.95 -16.77
N GLY A 120 -2.68 -8.64 -16.71
CA GLY A 120 -2.48 -7.91 -15.45
C GLY A 120 -3.69 -8.01 -14.52
N ILE A 121 -3.43 -7.95 -13.21
CA ILE A 121 -4.44 -8.16 -12.17
C ILE A 121 -5.60 -7.17 -12.30
N LYS A 122 -5.33 -5.90 -12.66
CA LYS A 122 -6.40 -4.90 -12.87
C LYS A 122 -7.29 -5.21 -14.07
N ALA A 123 -6.76 -5.88 -15.09
CA ALA A 123 -7.53 -6.30 -16.26
C ALA A 123 -8.28 -7.62 -16.01
N LYS A 124 -7.67 -8.53 -15.24
CA LYS A 124 -8.19 -9.87 -14.94
C LYS A 124 -7.94 -10.24 -13.48
N SER A 125 -8.84 -9.80 -12.60
CA SER A 125 -8.71 -9.98 -11.15
C SER A 125 -9.39 -11.24 -10.62
N THR A 126 -10.36 -11.81 -11.34
CA THR A 126 -11.14 -12.97 -10.89
C THR A 126 -11.43 -13.95 -12.04
N PRO A 127 -10.67 -15.06 -12.15
CA PRO A 127 -9.46 -15.36 -11.39
C PRO A 127 -8.28 -14.47 -11.84
N VAL A 128 -7.31 -14.26 -10.93
CA VAL A 128 -5.99 -13.72 -11.31
C VAL A 128 -5.33 -14.68 -12.30
N THR A 129 -4.68 -14.14 -13.33
CA THR A 129 -4.00 -14.97 -14.32
C THR A 129 -2.78 -15.68 -13.71
N PRO A 130 -2.46 -16.92 -14.14
CA PRO A 130 -1.25 -17.62 -13.69
C PRO A 130 0.02 -16.79 -13.93
N GLN A 131 0.12 -16.13 -15.09
CA GLN A 131 1.25 -15.29 -15.45
C GLN A 131 1.44 -14.12 -14.47
N ALA A 132 0.38 -13.34 -14.19
CA ALA A 132 0.49 -12.25 -13.23
C ALA A 132 0.89 -12.76 -11.84
N ARG A 133 0.33 -13.89 -11.40
CA ARG A 133 0.67 -14.51 -10.13
C ARG A 133 2.13 -14.93 -10.06
N GLU A 134 2.65 -15.60 -11.09
CA GLU A 134 4.06 -16.02 -11.17
C GLU A 134 5.02 -14.82 -11.15
N MET A 135 4.67 -13.74 -11.84
CA MET A 135 5.45 -12.50 -11.82
C MET A 135 5.51 -11.87 -10.42
N VAL A 136 4.39 -11.85 -9.69
CA VAL A 136 4.37 -11.36 -8.30
C VAL A 136 5.20 -12.28 -7.38
N LEU A 137 5.07 -13.60 -7.49
CA LEU A 137 5.88 -14.55 -6.73
C LEU A 137 7.37 -14.37 -6.99
N ALA A 138 7.78 -14.21 -8.25
CA ALA A 138 9.17 -13.98 -8.61
C ALA A 138 9.70 -12.67 -7.99
N ALA A 139 8.90 -11.60 -7.98
CA ALA A 139 9.28 -10.34 -7.36
C ALA A 139 9.41 -10.45 -5.82
N VAL A 140 8.52 -11.20 -5.16
CA VAL A 140 8.62 -11.48 -3.72
C VAL A 140 9.92 -12.25 -3.41
N ASN A 141 10.17 -13.34 -4.14
CA ASN A 141 11.38 -14.14 -3.98
C ASN A 141 12.65 -13.31 -4.19
N ALA A 142 12.68 -12.44 -5.20
CA ALA A 142 13.82 -11.57 -5.44
C ALA A 142 14.11 -10.61 -4.25
N CYS A 143 13.07 -10.12 -3.56
CA CYS A 143 13.27 -9.37 -2.31
C CYS A 143 13.84 -10.25 -1.20
N CYS A 144 13.34 -11.49 -1.06
CA CYS A 144 13.85 -12.44 -0.06
C CYS A 144 15.31 -12.84 -0.32
N ASP A 145 15.70 -13.06 -1.57
CA ASP A 145 17.09 -13.37 -1.97
C ASP A 145 18.05 -12.21 -1.62
N LEU A 146 17.53 -10.99 -1.54
CA LEU A 146 18.26 -9.78 -1.11
C LEU A 146 18.20 -9.55 0.41
N GLY A 147 17.61 -10.47 1.19
CA GLY A 147 17.58 -10.44 2.65
C GLY A 147 16.31 -9.84 3.26
N ALA A 148 15.22 -9.63 2.51
CA ALA A 148 13.97 -9.17 3.09
C ALA A 148 13.38 -10.22 4.06
N GLU A 149 13.11 -9.79 5.30
CA GLU A 149 12.50 -10.61 6.36
C GLU A 149 10.97 -10.58 6.29
N ALA A 150 10.41 -9.53 5.71
CA ALA A 150 9.01 -9.40 5.36
C ALA A 150 8.88 -8.56 4.08
N VAL A 151 7.80 -8.75 3.32
CA VAL A 151 7.56 -8.04 2.05
C VAL A 151 6.23 -7.31 2.08
N ILE A 152 6.28 -5.99 1.91
CA ILE A 152 5.09 -5.15 1.71
C ILE A 152 4.55 -5.34 0.30
N LEU A 153 3.26 -5.71 0.23
CA LEU A 153 2.48 -5.77 -1.00
C LEU A 153 1.85 -4.39 -1.27
N GLY A 154 2.70 -3.42 -1.62
CA GLY A 154 2.41 -1.99 -1.81
C GLY A 154 1.52 -1.62 -3.00
N CYS A 155 0.65 -2.53 -3.46
CA CYS A 155 -0.50 -2.26 -4.31
C CYS A 155 -1.63 -3.20 -3.88
N THR A 156 -2.85 -2.71 -3.75
CA THR A 156 -3.98 -3.51 -3.22
C THR A 156 -4.38 -4.69 -4.11
N GLU A 157 -3.91 -4.71 -5.36
CA GLU A 157 -4.01 -5.87 -6.26
C GLU A 157 -3.01 -6.99 -5.96
N LEU A 158 -1.84 -6.71 -5.38
CA LEU A 158 -0.80 -7.72 -5.14
C LEU A 158 -1.28 -8.84 -4.19
N PRO A 159 -1.99 -8.55 -3.08
CA PRO A 159 -2.59 -9.59 -2.24
C PRO A 159 -3.63 -10.47 -2.96
N LEU A 160 -4.26 -10.00 -4.05
CA LEU A 160 -5.18 -10.82 -4.83
C LEU A 160 -4.44 -11.94 -5.59
N ALA A 161 -3.21 -11.65 -6.04
CA ALA A 161 -2.38 -12.61 -6.76
C ALA A 161 -1.69 -13.59 -5.81
N VAL A 162 -1.16 -13.08 -4.69
CA VAL A 162 -0.42 -13.84 -3.68
C VAL A 162 -0.92 -13.46 -2.29
N PRO A 163 -2.03 -14.06 -1.83
CA PRO A 163 -2.61 -13.74 -0.51
C PRO A 163 -1.80 -14.30 0.67
N HIS A 164 -0.99 -15.34 0.42
CA HIS A 164 -0.19 -16.01 1.42
C HIS A 164 0.98 -16.74 0.76
N MET A 165 2.10 -16.84 1.48
CA MET A 165 3.26 -17.64 1.10
C MET A 165 3.84 -18.30 2.37
N PRO A 166 4.03 -19.63 2.41
CA PRO A 166 4.35 -20.36 3.66
C PRO A 166 5.58 -19.85 4.43
N ASP A 167 6.61 -19.42 3.72
CA ASP A 167 7.91 -19.09 4.31
C ASP A 167 8.24 -17.59 4.26
N VAL A 168 7.28 -16.76 3.85
CA VAL A 168 7.50 -15.32 3.69
C VAL A 168 6.37 -14.55 4.38
N THR A 169 6.76 -13.64 5.26
CA THR A 169 5.83 -12.71 5.89
C THR A 169 5.39 -11.65 4.88
N LEU A 170 4.18 -11.77 4.34
CA LEU A 170 3.59 -10.79 3.44
C LEU A 170 2.76 -9.78 4.23
N ILE A 171 3.02 -8.49 4.00
CA ILE A 171 2.32 -7.39 4.65
C ILE A 171 1.36 -6.77 3.64
N ASP A 172 0.06 -6.86 3.92
CA ASP A 172 -0.99 -6.20 3.14
C ASP A 172 -1.32 -4.82 3.74
N PRO A 173 -1.00 -3.72 3.03
CA PRO A 173 -1.35 -2.37 3.46
C PRO A 173 -2.86 -2.17 3.68
N ALA A 174 -3.73 -2.82 2.90
CA ALA A 174 -5.17 -2.71 3.06
C ALA A 174 -5.61 -3.31 4.40
N ARG A 175 -5.03 -4.43 4.81
CA ARG A 175 -5.24 -5.02 6.14
C ARG A 175 -4.73 -4.11 7.25
N ALA A 176 -3.54 -3.51 7.10
CA ALA A 176 -3.00 -2.56 8.06
C ALA A 176 -3.93 -1.34 8.23
N LEU A 177 -4.43 -0.77 7.13
CA LEU A 177 -5.38 0.34 7.15
C LEU A 177 -6.74 -0.06 7.75
N ALA A 178 -7.24 -1.26 7.45
CA ALA A 178 -8.49 -1.74 8.05
C ALA A 178 -8.36 -1.88 9.58
N ARG A 179 -7.24 -2.44 10.06
CA ARG A 179 -6.93 -2.50 11.49
C ARG A 179 -6.84 -1.10 12.11
N ALA A 180 -6.19 -0.17 11.42
CA ALA A 180 -6.10 1.22 11.86
C ALA A 180 -7.48 1.89 11.99
N LEU A 181 -8.35 1.71 11.00
CA LEU A 181 -9.72 2.24 11.04
C LEU A 181 -10.51 1.67 12.23
N ILE A 182 -10.38 0.37 12.51
CA ILE A 182 -11.01 -0.26 13.68
C ILE A 182 -10.40 0.31 14.98
N ARG A 183 -9.08 0.48 15.07
CA ARG A 183 -8.40 1.08 16.23
C ARG A 183 -8.94 2.48 16.55
N GLU A 184 -9.11 3.34 15.55
CA GLU A 184 -9.56 4.72 15.77
C GLU A 184 -11.07 4.84 16.05
N THR A 185 -11.88 3.85 15.69
CA THR A 185 -13.36 3.95 15.75
C THR A 185 -14.01 2.97 16.73
N SER A 186 -13.39 1.82 16.99
CA SER A 186 -13.91 0.74 17.82
C SER A 186 -12.75 -0.14 18.33
N PRO A 187 -11.81 0.40 19.11
CA PRO A 187 -10.60 -0.32 19.54
C PRO A 187 -10.88 -1.64 20.26
N GLN A 188 -11.99 -1.74 20.99
CA GLN A 188 -12.47 -2.95 21.65
C GLN A 188 -12.83 -4.10 20.67
N LYS A 189 -13.03 -3.80 19.38
CA LYS A 189 -13.28 -4.78 18.32
C LYS A 189 -12.02 -5.16 17.55
N LEU A 190 -10.88 -4.52 17.85
CA LEU A 190 -9.63 -4.81 17.17
C LEU A 190 -9.12 -6.17 17.62
N ALA A 191 -9.06 -7.12 16.68
CA ALA A 191 -8.45 -8.41 16.93
C ALA A 191 -6.96 -8.22 17.30
N PRO A 192 -6.37 -9.07 18.16
CA PRO A 192 -4.92 -9.09 18.39
C PRO A 192 -4.12 -9.23 17.08
N LEU A 193 -2.82 -8.91 17.16
CA LEU A 193 -1.87 -9.10 16.07
C LEU A 193 -1.49 -10.57 15.94
#